data_AF-A0A915SI02-F1
#
_entry.id   AF-A0A915SI02-F1
#
_cell.length_a   1.000
_cell.length_b   1.000
_cell.length_c   1.000
_cell.angle_alpha   90.00
_cell.angle_beta   90.00
_cell.angle_gamma   90.00
#
_symmetry.space_group_name_H-M   'P 1'
#
loop_
_entity.id
_entity.type
_entity.pdbx_description
1 polymer ?
#
loop_
_entity_poly.entity_id
_entity_poly.type
_entity_poly.pdbx_seq_one_letter_code
_entity_poly.pdbx_strand_id
1 'polypeptide(L)'
;MNISKNIQESFNLYKNNIMTSIALGFLLFLINLLNSIPIIGTFIYSYLYPRILKYYYEKLTKEKLDSKLNISFISIFIPNLLIGIEVIFSLLFIIFKNYVFLYIAFLLIVAGIILYVLSLYTIFGSILGKVDKYKFYIKNSFSIFVNLLVIGIILFSIYILIAILSYFISLLLAIILDIGFSILILLPLLNVVLITSTKNL
;
A
#
# COMPACT_ATOMS: atom_id res chain seq x y z
N MET A 1 13.98 16.99 4.01
CA MET A 1 12.62 16.55 4.37
C MET A 1 12.61 16.21 5.85
N ASN A 2 11.63 16.67 6.62
CA ASN A 2 11.57 16.40 8.06
C ASN A 2 10.65 15.18 8.31
N ILE A 3 11.26 13.99 8.43
CA ILE A 3 10.56 12.70 8.58
C ILE A 3 9.61 12.74 9.78
N SER A 4 10.06 13.28 10.92
CA SER A 4 9.24 13.36 12.14
C SER A 4 8.00 14.22 11.94
N LYS A 5 8.12 15.35 11.24
CA LYS A 5 6.99 16.23 10.92
C LYS A 5 5.94 15.52 10.08
N ASN A 6 6.36 14.81 9.02
CA ASN A 6 5.42 14.08 8.15
C ASN A 6 4.69 12.97 8.92
N ILE A 7 5.40 12.22 9.76
CA ILE A 7 4.80 11.17 10.58
C ILE A 7 3.82 11.77 11.59
N GLN A 8 4.20 12.87 12.26
CA GLN A 8 3.35 13.56 13.22
C GLN A 8 2.06 14.09 12.57
N GLU A 9 2.18 14.72 11.40
CA GLU A 9 1.03 15.21 10.64
C GLU A 9 0.09 14.06 10.24
N SER A 10 0.66 12.95 9.77
CA SER A 10 -0.10 11.74 9.40
C SER A 10 -0.85 11.15 10.59
N PHE A 11 -0.18 11.06 11.74
CA PHE A 11 -0.79 10.55 12.95
C PHE A 11 -1.89 11.47 13.46
N ASN A 12 -1.70 12.79 13.38
CA ASN A 12 -2.73 13.77 13.74
C ASN A 12 -3.95 13.66 12.82
N LEU A 13 -3.75 13.52 11.50
CA LEU A 13 -4.85 13.33 10.55
C LEU A 13 -5.62 12.03 10.82
N TYR A 14 -4.91 10.94 11.05
CA TYR A 14 -5.49 9.65 11.42
C TYR A 14 -6.30 9.76 12.72
N LYS A 15 -5.69 10.31 13.78
CA LYS A 15 -6.28 10.44 15.12
C LYS A 15 -7.52 11.33 15.12
N ASN A 16 -7.50 12.45 14.40
CA ASN A 16 -8.63 13.38 14.36
C ASN A 16 -9.81 12.82 13.53
N ASN A 17 -9.59 11.78 12.73
CA ASN A 17 -10.60 11.21 11.83
C ASN A 17 -10.70 9.69 11.94
N ILE A 18 -10.54 9.14 13.15
CA ILE A 18 -10.46 7.68 13.40
C ILE A 18 -11.56 6.90 12.69
N MET A 19 -12.83 7.31 12.78
CA MET A 19 -13.93 6.58 12.14
C MET A 19 -13.79 6.52 10.61
N THR A 20 -13.39 7.63 9.98
CA THR A 20 -13.16 7.68 8.54
C THR A 20 -11.95 6.85 8.15
N SER A 21 -10.90 6.86 8.98
CA SER A 21 -9.69 6.05 8.80
C SER A 21 -9.96 4.55 8.96
N ILE A 22 -10.80 4.14 9.90
CA ILE A 22 -11.23 2.75 10.05
C ILE A 22 -12.01 2.29 8.82
N ALA A 23 -12.93 3.12 8.31
CA ALA A 23 -13.65 2.82 7.08
C ALA A 23 -12.71 2.68 5.88
N LEU A 24 -11.68 3.53 5.78
CA LEU A 24 -10.61 3.38 4.79
C LEU A 24 -9.89 2.03 4.95
N GLY A 25 -9.45 1.70 6.16
CA GLY A 25 -8.76 0.45 6.44
C GLY A 25 -9.57 -0.77 6.04
N PHE A 26 -10.88 -0.77 6.32
CA PHE A 26 -11.79 -1.84 5.92
C PHE A 26 -11.94 -1.94 4.39
N LEU A 27 -12.13 -0.81 3.70
CA LEU A 27 -12.21 -0.78 2.24
C LEU A 27 -10.90 -1.26 1.58
N LEU A 28 -9.75 -0.81 2.09
CA LEU A 28 -8.44 -1.23 1.60
C LEU A 28 -8.20 -2.72 1.85
N PHE A 29 -8.65 -3.24 2.99
CA PHE A 29 -8.59 -4.68 3.27
C PHE A 29 -9.40 -5.48 2.26
N LEU A 30 -10.66 -5.10 2.01
CA LEU A 30 -11.52 -5.78 1.03
C LEU A 30 -10.92 -5.80 -0.37
N ILE A 31 -10.28 -4.70 -0.78
CA ILE A 31 -9.70 -4.60 -2.13
C ILE A 31 -8.34 -5.29 -2.21
N ASN A 32 -7.56 -5.30 -1.13
CA ASN A 32 -6.36 -6.14 -1.04
C ASN A 32 -6.69 -7.63 -1.21
N LEU A 33 -7.83 -8.11 -0.70
CA LEU A 33 -8.27 -9.49 -0.93
C LEU A 33 -8.49 -9.79 -2.42
N LEU A 34 -8.93 -8.80 -3.19
CA LEU A 34 -9.09 -8.96 -4.64
C LEU A 34 -7.74 -9.12 -5.34
N ASN A 35 -6.68 -8.47 -4.86
CA ASN A 35 -5.34 -8.58 -5.45
C ASN A 35 -4.75 -10.00 -5.37
N SER A 36 -5.34 -10.90 -4.58
CA SER A 36 -5.01 -12.33 -4.54
C SER A 36 -5.43 -13.08 -5.82
N ILE A 37 -6.33 -12.51 -6.63
CA ILE A 37 -6.72 -13.07 -7.93
C ILE A 37 -5.75 -12.53 -8.99
N PRO A 38 -4.92 -13.37 -9.62
CA PRO A 38 -3.94 -12.92 -10.61
C PRO A 38 -4.61 -12.13 -11.75
N ILE A 39 -3.95 -11.08 -12.22
CA ILE A 39 -4.35 -10.25 -13.38
C ILE A 39 -5.65 -9.45 -13.14
N ILE A 40 -6.79 -10.12 -13.01
CA ILE A 40 -8.12 -9.48 -12.84
C ILE A 40 -8.18 -8.76 -11.51
N GLY A 41 -7.75 -9.43 -10.44
CA GLY A 41 -7.69 -8.85 -9.11
C GLY A 41 -6.78 -7.64 -9.06
N THR A 42 -5.60 -7.75 -9.67
CA THR A 42 -4.66 -6.65 -9.84
C THR A 42 -5.25 -5.47 -10.61
N PHE A 43 -6.00 -5.72 -11.69
CA PHE A 43 -6.68 -4.67 -12.46
C PHE A 43 -7.70 -3.94 -11.59
N ILE A 44 -8.58 -4.68 -10.91
CA ILE A 44 -9.62 -4.12 -10.04
C ILE A 44 -8.98 -3.33 -8.89
N TYR A 45 -7.96 -3.89 -8.25
CA TYR A 45 -7.18 -3.23 -7.20
C TYR A 45 -6.61 -1.89 -7.68
N SER A 46 -5.90 -1.91 -8.80
CA SER A 46 -5.25 -0.72 -9.37
C SER A 46 -6.25 0.34 -9.79
N TYR A 47 -7.46 -0.07 -10.15
CA TYR A 47 -8.56 0.83 -10.50
C TYR A 47 -9.21 1.46 -9.26
N LEU A 48 -9.56 0.67 -8.25
CA LEU A 48 -10.31 1.14 -7.09
C LEU A 48 -9.43 1.89 -6.07
N TYR A 49 -8.22 1.39 -5.83
CA TYR A 49 -7.32 1.94 -4.81
C TYR A 49 -7.11 3.47 -4.92
N PRO A 50 -6.71 4.04 -6.08
CA PRO A 50 -6.49 5.49 -6.17
C PRO A 50 -7.78 6.31 -6.04
N ARG A 51 -8.93 5.75 -6.42
CA ARG A 51 -10.24 6.41 -6.27
C ARG A 51 -10.65 6.51 -4.80
N ILE A 52 -10.42 5.44 -4.04
CA ILE A 52 -10.72 5.39 -2.61
C ILE A 52 -9.82 6.35 -1.84
N LEU A 53 -8.52 6.35 -2.15
CA LEU A 53 -7.59 7.28 -1.54
C LEU A 53 -7.91 8.73 -1.86
N LYS A 54 -8.29 9.05 -3.11
CA LYS A 54 -8.79 10.37 -3.48
C LYS A 54 -9.96 10.76 -2.59
N TYR A 55 -11.03 9.96 -2.60
CA TYR A 55 -12.24 10.23 -1.83
C TYR A 55 -11.95 10.44 -0.34
N TYR A 56 -11.12 9.56 0.23
CA TYR A 56 -10.72 9.64 1.62
C TYR A 56 -9.98 10.94 1.91
N TYR A 57 -9.03 11.33 1.07
CA TYR A 57 -8.25 12.53 1.30
C TYR A 57 -9.07 13.82 1.14
N GLU A 58 -9.92 13.90 0.12
CA GLU A 58 -10.85 15.02 -0.04
C GLU A 58 -11.79 15.14 1.18
N LYS A 59 -12.22 14.01 1.75
CA LYS A 59 -13.03 13.98 2.96
C LYS A 59 -12.26 14.45 4.20
N LEU A 60 -10.99 14.07 4.34
CA LEU A 60 -10.16 14.49 5.48
C LEU A 60 -9.81 15.98 5.45
N THR A 61 -9.42 16.47 4.27
CA THR A 61 -8.87 17.82 4.11
C THR A 61 -9.90 18.86 3.72
N LYS A 62 -11.07 18.43 3.22
CA LYS A 62 -12.09 19.28 2.58
C LYS A 62 -11.57 20.00 1.32
N GLU A 63 -10.40 19.62 0.80
CA GLU A 63 -9.83 20.13 -0.44
C GLU A 63 -10.29 19.25 -1.60
N LYS A 64 -10.76 19.84 -2.71
CA LYS A 64 -11.02 19.09 -3.95
C LYS A 64 -9.72 18.87 -4.70
N LEU A 65 -9.47 17.63 -5.14
CA LEU A 65 -8.26 17.24 -5.85
C LEU A 65 -8.50 17.12 -7.36
N ASP A 66 -7.65 17.76 -8.16
CA ASP A 66 -7.56 17.52 -9.62
C ASP A 66 -6.70 16.28 -9.92
N SER A 67 -7.14 15.14 -9.38
CA SER A 67 -6.42 13.87 -9.47
C SER A 67 -6.35 13.34 -10.90
N LYS A 68 -5.15 12.92 -11.32
CA LYS A 68 -4.94 12.21 -12.59
C LYS A 68 -4.98 10.69 -12.36
N LEU A 69 -6.17 10.18 -12.06
CA LEU A 69 -6.40 8.79 -11.66
C LEU A 69 -5.90 7.74 -12.67
N ASN A 70 -5.91 8.06 -13.96
CA ASN A 70 -5.39 7.17 -15.01
C ASN A 70 -3.89 6.90 -14.84
N ILE A 71 -3.14 7.89 -14.37
CA ILE A 71 -1.69 7.77 -14.13
C ILE A 71 -1.44 6.94 -12.89
N SER A 72 -2.20 7.19 -11.82
CA SER A 72 -2.11 6.37 -10.62
C SER A 72 -2.47 4.92 -10.92
N PHE A 73 -3.51 4.69 -11.74
CA PHE A 73 -3.90 3.35 -12.19
C PHE A 73 -2.72 2.64 -12.86
N ILE A 74 -2.12 3.22 -13.90
CA ILE A 74 -0.99 2.61 -14.63
C ILE A 74 0.21 2.38 -13.68
N SER A 75 0.47 3.33 -12.79
CA SER A 75 1.60 3.28 -11.85
C SER A 75 1.45 2.17 -10.80
N ILE A 76 0.23 1.79 -10.45
CA ILE A 76 -0.05 0.65 -9.55
C ILE A 76 -0.14 -0.65 -10.36
N PHE A 77 -0.78 -0.59 -11.53
CA PHE A 77 -1.09 -1.75 -12.34
C PHE A 77 0.16 -2.43 -12.88
N ILE A 78 1.12 -1.69 -13.44
CA ILE A 78 2.33 -2.29 -14.04
C ILE A 78 3.14 -3.10 -12.99
N PRO A 79 3.53 -2.52 -11.83
CA PRO A 79 4.24 -3.28 -10.81
C PRO A 79 3.47 -4.49 -10.30
N ASN A 80 2.18 -4.32 -10.02
CA ASN A 80 1.37 -5.40 -9.49
C ASN A 80 1.08 -6.48 -10.53
N LEU A 81 1.05 -6.15 -11.82
CA LEU A 81 0.87 -7.13 -12.89
C LEU A 81 2.06 -8.08 -12.94
N LEU A 82 3.29 -7.59 -12.76
CA LEU A 82 4.49 -8.44 -12.66
C LEU A 82 4.39 -9.40 -11.47
N ILE A 83 3.94 -8.90 -10.32
CA ILE A 83 3.68 -9.72 -9.13
C ILE A 83 2.54 -10.73 -9.39
N GLY A 84 1.48 -10.34 -10.10
CA GLY A 84 0.39 -11.24 -10.47
C GLY A 84 0.82 -12.35 -11.45
N ILE A 85 1.71 -12.03 -12.40
CA ILE A 85 2.28 -13.02 -13.33
C ILE A 85 3.23 -13.97 -12.62
N GLU A 86 3.95 -13.52 -11.59
CA GLU A 86 4.80 -14.38 -10.75
C GLU A 86 4.01 -15.57 -10.19
N VAL A 87 2.79 -15.36 -9.70
CA VAL A 87 1.93 -16.43 -9.18
C VAL A 87 1.70 -17.53 -10.22
N ILE A 88 1.55 -17.16 -11.49
CA ILE A 88 1.37 -18.12 -12.60
C ILE A 88 2.64 -18.96 -12.77
N PHE A 89 3.81 -18.34 -12.76
CA PHE A 89 5.09 -19.06 -12.86
C PHE A 89 5.36 -19.95 -11.64
N SER A 90 5.00 -19.50 -10.45
CA SER A 90 5.07 -20.30 -9.23
C SER A 90 4.16 -21.54 -9.30
N LEU A 91 2.95 -21.41 -9.85
CA LEU A 91 2.07 -22.55 -10.14
C LEU A 91 2.66 -23.50 -11.17
N LEU A 92 3.26 -22.97 -12.25
CA LEU A 92 3.94 -23.79 -13.26
C LEU A 92 5.13 -24.57 -12.65
N PHE A 93 5.89 -23.95 -11.75
CA PHE A 93 6.92 -24.67 -10.99
C PHE A 93 6.33 -25.83 -10.18
N ILE A 94 5.22 -25.62 -9.47
CA ILE A 94 4.59 -26.66 -8.66
C ILE A 94 4.16 -27.86 -9.52
N ILE A 95 3.59 -27.59 -10.71
CA ILE A 95 3.08 -28.60 -11.65
C ILE A 95 4.23 -29.35 -12.34
N PHE A 96 5.18 -28.62 -12.92
CA PHE A 96 6.22 -29.20 -13.79
C PHE A 96 7.52 -29.52 -13.06
N LYS A 97 7.68 -29.08 -11.81
CA LYS A 97 8.91 -29.20 -11.01
C LYS A 97 10.17 -28.66 -11.71
N ASN A 98 9.99 -27.70 -12.61
CA ASN A 98 11.08 -27.08 -13.34
C ASN A 98 11.52 -25.78 -12.66
N TYR A 99 12.75 -25.79 -12.13
CA TYR A 99 13.33 -24.65 -11.43
C TYR A 99 13.46 -23.39 -12.28
N VAL A 100 13.48 -23.49 -13.62
CA VAL A 100 13.44 -22.32 -14.51
C VAL A 100 12.23 -21.43 -14.20
N PHE A 101 11.06 -22.02 -13.95
CA PHE A 101 9.85 -21.26 -13.59
C PHE A 101 9.98 -20.56 -12.24
N LEU A 102 10.65 -21.20 -11.27
CA LEU A 102 10.93 -20.59 -9.96
C LEU A 102 11.86 -19.38 -10.09
N TYR A 103 12.90 -19.47 -10.92
CA TYR A 103 13.80 -18.34 -11.17
C TYR A 103 13.08 -17.18 -11.86
N ILE A 104 12.21 -17.46 -12.84
CA ILE A 104 11.40 -16.44 -13.51
C ILE A 104 10.44 -15.77 -12.51
N ALA A 105 9.74 -16.57 -11.69
CA ALA A 105 8.88 -16.07 -10.62
C ALA A 105 9.63 -15.10 -9.69
N PHE A 106 10.82 -15.50 -9.24
CA PHE A 106 11.66 -14.65 -8.39
C PHE A 106 12.08 -13.34 -9.07
N LEU A 107 12.46 -13.37 -10.35
CA LEU A 107 12.82 -12.15 -11.09
C LEU A 107 11.63 -11.21 -11.23
N LEU A 108 10.43 -11.75 -11.48
CA LEU A 108 9.20 -10.97 -11.62
C LEU A 108 8.79 -10.26 -10.33
N ILE A 109 8.86 -10.94 -9.17
CA ILE A 109 8.53 -10.31 -7.89
C ILE A 109 9.54 -9.21 -7.54
N VAL A 110 10.84 -9.43 -7.75
CA VAL A 110 11.88 -8.42 -7.51
C VAL A 110 11.67 -7.20 -8.42
N ALA A 111 11.44 -7.42 -9.72
CA ALA A 111 11.16 -6.34 -10.65
C ALA A 111 9.87 -5.57 -10.29
N GLY A 112 8.81 -6.28 -9.90
CA GLY A 112 7.55 -5.68 -9.45
C GLY A 112 7.73 -4.79 -8.23
N ILE A 113 8.43 -5.28 -7.20
CA ILE A 113 8.71 -4.50 -5.98
C ILE A 113 9.52 -3.25 -6.30
N ILE A 114 10.60 -3.37 -7.10
CA ILE A 114 11.43 -2.24 -7.49
C ILE A 114 10.61 -1.19 -8.23
N LEU A 115 9.81 -1.60 -9.22
CA LEU A 115 8.95 -0.69 -9.97
C LEU A 115 7.91 -0.02 -9.08
N TYR A 116 7.32 -0.76 -8.14
CA TYR A 116 6.37 -0.21 -7.17
C TYR A 116 7.02 0.90 -6.34
N VAL A 117 8.19 0.63 -5.74
CA VAL A 117 8.93 1.61 -4.95
C VAL A 117 9.29 2.85 -5.78
N LEU A 118 9.79 2.66 -7.01
CA LEU A 118 10.12 3.78 -7.90
C LEU A 118 8.89 4.61 -8.30
N SER A 119 7.71 3.98 -8.36
CA SER A 119 6.45 4.61 -8.75
C SER A 119 5.71 5.32 -7.61
N LEU A 120 6.15 5.21 -6.35
CA LEU A 120 5.43 5.76 -5.19
C LEU A 120 5.03 7.23 -5.37
N TYR A 121 5.97 8.11 -5.74
CA TYR A 121 5.63 9.52 -5.95
C TYR A 121 4.67 9.73 -7.14
N THR A 122 4.78 8.92 -8.18
CA THR A 122 3.87 8.96 -9.34
C THR A 122 2.45 8.56 -8.94
N ILE A 123 2.31 7.51 -8.13
CA ILE A 123 1.04 7.02 -7.58
C ILE A 123 0.38 8.13 -6.76
N PHE A 124 1.00 8.52 -5.64
CA PHE A 124 0.39 9.45 -4.70
C PHE A 124 0.36 10.88 -5.23
N GLY A 125 1.35 11.26 -6.04
CA GLY A 125 1.42 12.58 -6.65
C GLY A 125 0.32 12.79 -7.66
N SER A 126 -0.02 11.78 -8.45
CA SER A 126 -1.15 11.87 -9.39
C SER A 126 -2.51 11.83 -8.67
N ILE A 127 -2.64 11.12 -7.54
CA ILE A 127 -3.83 11.22 -6.67
C ILE A 127 -3.99 12.66 -6.15
N LEU A 128 -2.91 13.32 -5.74
CA LEU A 128 -2.92 14.70 -5.27
C LEU A 128 -2.98 15.76 -6.39
N GLY A 129 -2.92 15.37 -7.66
CA GLY A 129 -2.89 16.30 -8.80
C GLY A 129 -1.54 16.97 -9.04
N LYS A 130 -0.46 16.53 -8.37
CA LYS A 130 0.92 17.03 -8.55
C LYS A 130 1.65 16.43 -9.74
N VAL A 131 1.19 15.29 -10.25
CA VAL A 131 1.82 14.55 -11.35
C VAL A 131 0.80 14.34 -12.46
N ASP A 132 1.18 14.75 -13.68
CA ASP A 132 0.34 14.81 -14.88
C ASP A 132 0.76 13.81 -15.97
N LYS A 133 1.89 13.11 -15.79
CA LYS A 133 2.34 12.02 -16.65
C LYS A 133 3.01 10.88 -15.90
N TYR A 134 2.97 9.69 -16.48
CA TYR A 134 3.72 8.54 -15.97
C TYR A 134 5.22 8.78 -16.14
N LYS A 135 5.92 8.93 -15.02
CA LYS A 135 7.39 9.08 -14.95
C LYS A 135 7.87 8.60 -13.59
N PHE A 136 9.09 8.08 -13.51
CA PHE A 136 9.73 7.79 -12.23
C PHE A 136 10.40 9.04 -11.65
N TYR A 137 9.93 9.48 -10.47
CA TYR A 137 10.51 10.58 -9.71
C TYR A 137 11.39 10.01 -8.60
N ILE A 138 12.52 9.42 -8.98
CA ILE A 138 13.36 8.56 -8.11
C ILE A 138 13.64 9.20 -6.74
N LYS A 139 14.10 10.46 -6.70
CA LYS A 139 14.41 11.16 -5.45
C LYS A 139 13.19 11.27 -4.53
N ASN A 140 12.04 11.66 -5.08
CA ASN A 140 10.81 11.85 -4.32
C ASN A 140 10.22 10.51 -3.87
N SER A 141 10.21 9.52 -4.76
CA SER A 141 9.75 8.15 -4.45
C SER A 141 10.58 7.51 -3.34
N PHE A 142 11.91 7.64 -3.40
CA PHE A 142 12.79 7.14 -2.34
C PHE A 142 12.56 7.87 -1.01
N SER A 143 12.31 9.19 -1.06
CA SER A 143 11.96 9.97 0.13
C SER A 143 10.67 9.48 0.78
N ILE A 144 9.64 9.18 -0.01
CA ILE A 144 8.39 8.58 0.48
C ILE A 144 8.63 7.18 1.03
N PHE A 145 9.43 6.37 0.33
CA PHE A 145 9.77 5.02 0.76
C PHE A 145 10.46 5.00 2.12
N VAL A 146 11.39 5.92 2.39
CA VAL A 146 12.04 6.04 3.70
C VAL A 146 11.02 6.33 4.81
N ASN A 147 10.05 7.24 4.59
CA ASN A 147 8.99 7.48 5.57
C ASN A 147 8.15 6.23 5.83
N LEU A 148 7.82 5.50 4.76
CA LEU A 148 7.08 4.24 4.84
C LEU A 148 7.86 3.16 5.60
N LEU A 149 9.18 3.06 5.39
CA LEU A 149 10.05 2.14 6.14
C LEU A 149 10.08 2.48 7.63
N VAL A 150 10.27 3.76 7.99
CA VAL A 150 10.33 4.18 9.39
C VAL A 150 9.03 3.85 10.13
N ILE A 151 7.88 4.22 9.55
CA ILE A 151 6.59 3.89 10.19
C ILE A 151 6.32 2.38 10.16
N GLY A 152 6.72 1.70 9.10
CA GLY A 152 6.59 0.24 8.96
C GLY A 152 7.34 -0.50 10.06
N ILE A 153 8.58 -0.10 10.36
CA ILE A 153 9.37 -0.68 11.46
C ILE A 153 8.66 -0.45 12.80
N ILE A 154 8.19 0.76 13.07
CA ILE A 154 7.47 1.08 14.32
C ILE A 154 6.23 0.21 14.47
N LEU A 155 5.40 0.11 13.44
CA LEU A 155 4.17 -0.68 13.46
C LEU A 155 4.47 -2.18 13.55
N PHE A 156 5.52 -2.66 12.89
CA PHE A 156 5.95 -4.05 12.97
C PHE A 156 6.44 -4.42 14.38
N SER A 157 7.20 -3.54 15.05
CA SER A 157 7.59 -3.74 16.44
C SER A 157 6.38 -3.83 17.38
N ILE A 158 5.38 -2.97 17.17
CA ILE A 158 4.12 -3.02 17.93
C ILE A 158 3.38 -4.33 17.64
N TYR A 159 3.30 -4.74 16.37
CA TYR A 159 2.66 -5.98 15.97
C TYR A 159 3.31 -7.21 16.62
N ILE A 160 4.65 -7.28 16.68
CA ILE A 160 5.36 -8.37 17.37
C ILE A 160 4.96 -8.42 18.86
N LEU A 161 4.88 -7.27 19.54
CA LEU A 161 4.47 -7.24 20.94
C LEU A 161 3.04 -7.77 21.12
N ILE A 162 2.11 -7.37 20.25
CA ILE A 162 0.73 -7.88 20.25
C ILE A 162 0.72 -9.39 19.99
N ALA A 163 1.50 -9.87 19.01
CA ALA A 163 1.58 -11.28 18.67
C ALA A 163 2.08 -12.12 19.86
N ILE A 164 3.14 -11.67 20.56
CA ILE A 164 3.66 -12.33 21.76
C ILE A 164 2.60 -12.39 22.86
N LEU A 165 1.88 -11.30 23.10
CA LEU A 165 0.79 -11.28 24.08
C LEU A 165 -0.36 -12.21 23.67
N SER A 166 -0.68 -12.26 22.38
CA SER A 166 -1.76 -13.10 21.83
C SER A 166 -1.46 -14.60 21.89
N TYR A 167 -0.18 -14.99 21.94
CA TYR A 167 0.23 -16.39 22.12
C TYR A 167 -0.33 -17.02 23.41
N PHE A 168 -0.57 -16.20 24.43
CA PHE A 168 -1.15 -16.63 25.70
C PHE A 168 -2.68 -16.66 25.70
N ILE A 169 -3.31 -16.39 24.55
CA ILE A 169 -4.77 -16.29 24.38
C ILE A 169 -5.23 -17.40 23.41
N SER A 170 -6.53 -17.69 23.39
CA SER A 170 -7.11 -18.60 22.39
C SER A 170 -6.84 -18.14 20.95
N LEU A 171 -6.67 -19.12 20.06
CA LEU A 171 -6.43 -18.92 18.62
C LEU A 171 -7.44 -17.96 17.96
N LEU A 172 -8.72 -18.05 18.34
CA LEU A 172 -9.78 -17.20 17.80
C LEU A 172 -9.52 -15.72 18.12
N LEU A 173 -9.12 -15.40 19.35
CA LEU A 173 -8.88 -14.01 19.75
C LEU A 173 -7.60 -13.46 19.12
N ALA A 174 -6.57 -14.29 18.93
CA ALA A 174 -5.36 -13.90 18.22
C ALA A 174 -5.66 -13.47 16.76
N ILE A 175 -6.47 -14.25 16.04
CA ILE A 175 -6.91 -13.90 14.68
C ILE A 175 -7.68 -12.56 14.66
N ILE A 176 -8.58 -12.35 15.62
CA ILE A 176 -9.35 -11.11 15.72
C ILE A 176 -8.43 -9.91 15.96
N LEU A 177 -7.42 -10.06 16.84
CA LEU A 177 -6.45 -9.00 17.14
C LEU A 177 -5.59 -8.66 15.91
N ASP A 178 -5.13 -9.66 15.16
CA ASP A 178 -4.32 -9.46 13.97
C ASP A 178 -5.08 -8.75 12.84
N ILE A 179 -6.30 -9.22 12.55
CA ILE A 179 -7.18 -8.58 11.57
C ILE A 179 -7.54 -7.17 12.05
N GLY A 180 -7.87 -7.02 13.34
CA GLY A 180 -8.18 -5.74 13.96
C GLY A 180 -7.04 -4.75 13.84
N PHE A 181 -5.82 -5.12 14.19
CA PHE A 181 -4.64 -4.27 14.06
C PHE A 181 -4.39 -3.84 12.61
N SER A 182 -4.53 -4.80 11.68
CA SER A 182 -4.31 -4.56 10.25
C SER A 182 -5.32 -3.55 9.67
N ILE A 183 -6.60 -3.74 9.97
CA ILE A 183 -7.70 -2.91 9.46
C ILE A 183 -7.74 -1.56 10.18
N LEU A 184 -7.61 -1.54 11.51
CA LEU A 184 -7.83 -0.34 12.30
C LEU A 184 -6.64 0.60 12.24
N ILE A 185 -5.41 0.08 12.21
CA ILE A 185 -4.19 0.87 12.40
C ILE A 185 -3.29 0.79 11.17
N LEU A 186 -2.84 -0.41 10.79
CA LEU A 186 -1.76 -0.59 9.82
C LEU A 186 -2.11 -0.02 8.44
N LEU A 187 -3.17 -0.53 7.82
CA LEU A 187 -3.61 -0.12 6.48
C LEU A 187 -3.91 1.39 6.40
N PRO A 188 -4.76 1.97 7.26
CA PRO A 188 -5.08 3.38 7.13
C PRO A 188 -3.88 4.28 7.41
N LEU A 189 -3.08 3.99 8.45
CA LEU A 189 -1.97 4.85 8.81
C LEU A 189 -0.86 4.87 7.75
N LEU A 190 -0.51 3.71 7.16
CA LEU A 190 0.46 3.65 6.06
C LEU A 190 0.02 4.50 4.86
N ASN A 191 -1.26 4.43 4.51
CA ASN A 191 -1.81 5.18 3.37
C ASN A 191 -1.88 6.69 3.65
N VAL A 192 -2.20 7.08 4.88
CA VAL A 192 -2.12 8.49 5.30
C VAL A 192 -0.67 8.99 5.20
N VAL A 193 0.30 8.22 5.69
CA VAL A 193 1.74 8.57 5.63
C VAL A 193 2.21 8.75 4.18
N LEU A 194 1.79 7.88 3.28
CA LEU A 194 2.15 7.99 1.86
C LEU A 194 1.63 9.29 1.24
N ILE A 195 0.36 9.63 1.50
CA ILE A 195 -0.25 10.84 0.94
C ILE A 195 0.34 12.12 1.55
N THR A 196 0.47 12.21 2.87
CA THR A 196 1.05 13.40 3.54
C THR A 196 2.50 13.63 3.15
N SER A 197 3.30 12.55 3.08
CA SER A 197 4.69 12.62 2.62
C SER A 197 4.79 13.16 1.20
N THR A 198 3.85 12.77 0.34
CA THR A 198 3.76 13.28 -1.03
C THR A 198 3.28 14.73 -1.09
N LYS A 199 2.34 15.14 -0.22
CA LYS A 199 1.90 16.54 -0.12
C LYS A 199 3.04 17.46 0.30
N ASN A 200 3.96 16.99 1.14
CA ASN A 200 5.08 17.77 1.66
C ASN A 200 6.33 17.78 0.76
N LEU A 201 6.27 17.12 -0.41
CA LEU A 201 7.31 17.08 -1.45
C LEU A 201 6.92 17.88 -2.70
#